data_AF-A0A8T5ZKX9-F1
#
_entry.id   AF-A0A8T5ZKX9-F1
#
_cell.length_a   1.000
_cell.length_b   1.000
_cell.length_c   1.000
_cell.angle_alpha   90.00
_cell.angle_beta   90.00
_cell.angle_gamma   90.00
#
_symmetry.space_group_name_H-M   'P 1'
#
loop_
_entity.id
_entity.type
_entity.pdbx_description
1 polymer ?
#
loop_
_entity_poly.entity_id
_entity_poly.type
_entity_poly.pdbx_seq_one_letter_code
_entity_poly.pdbx_strand_id
1 'polypeptide(L)'
;PQLPRPKRIRVPTRRELASYGIKLPSQRAAEEKAREAQRNQYDSGDQYNDDEIDAMQQDELARQFAQTQQQRYGEQYQHDVPVNAEDADAAAEAELARQFAQTQQQRYSGEQPAGANPFSLDDFEFSPMKALLDDGPHEPLFTPIVEPVQQPQQPVAPQQQYQQPQQPVAPQQQYQQPQYQQPQQQVAPQPQYQQPQQPVAPQPQYQQPQQPVAPQQQYQQPQQPVAPQQQDTLLHPLLMRNGDSRPLHKPTTPLPSLDLLTPPPSEVEPVDTFALEQMARLVEARLADFRIKADVVNYSPGPVITRFELNLAPGVKAARISNLSRDLARSLSTVAVRVVEVIPGKPYVGLELPNKKRQTVYLREVLDNAKFRDNPSPLTVVLGKDIAGEPVVADLAKMPHLLVAGTTGSGKSVGVNAMILSMLYKAQPEDVRFIMIDPKMLELSVYEGIPHLLTEVVTDMKDAANALRWCVNEMERRYKLMSALGVRNLAGYNEKIAEADRMMRPIPDPYWKPGDSMDAQHPVLKKEPYIVVLVDEFADLMMTVGKKVEELIARLAQKARAAGIHLVLATQRPSVDVITGLIKANIPTRIAFTVSSKIDSRTIL
;
A
#
# COMPACT_ATOMS: atom_id res chain seq x y z
N PRO A 1 -6.42 33.96 21.81
CA PRO A 1 -7.36 34.04 20.66
C PRO A 1 -7.83 32.63 20.24
N GLN A 2 -9.06 32.25 20.57
CA GLN A 2 -9.67 30.97 20.20
C GLN A 2 -10.40 31.12 18.85
N LEU A 3 -10.18 30.20 17.92
CA LEU A 3 -10.85 30.15 16.61
C LEU A 3 -12.34 29.72 16.74
N PRO A 4 -13.25 30.18 15.85
CA PRO A 4 -14.68 29.94 15.96
C PRO A 4 -15.05 28.53 15.48
N ARG A 5 -16.02 27.89 16.17
CA ARG A 5 -16.53 26.56 15.80
C ARG A 5 -17.51 26.63 14.60
N PRO A 6 -17.53 25.63 13.69
CA PRO A 6 -18.45 25.61 12.55
C PRO A 6 -19.92 25.34 12.98
N LYS A 7 -20.86 26.04 12.33
CA LYS A 7 -22.31 25.94 12.58
C LYS A 7 -22.87 24.59 12.13
N ARG A 8 -23.72 23.96 12.95
CA ARG A 8 -24.47 22.74 12.61
C ARG A 8 -25.54 23.05 11.55
N ILE A 9 -25.56 22.27 10.48
CA ILE A 9 -26.59 22.32 9.42
C ILE A 9 -27.87 21.65 9.97
N ARG A 10 -29.00 22.34 9.88
CA ARG A 10 -30.33 21.87 10.32
C ARG A 10 -31.07 21.26 9.13
N VAL A 11 -31.67 20.09 9.33
CA VAL A 11 -32.54 19.45 8.32
C VAL A 11 -33.93 20.12 8.33
N PRO A 12 -34.49 20.50 7.17
CA PRO A 12 -35.79 21.16 7.09
C PRO A 12 -36.95 20.27 7.55
N THR A 13 -37.95 20.89 8.15
CA THR A 13 -39.18 20.23 8.60
C THR A 13 -40.15 20.02 7.42
N ARG A 14 -41.09 19.08 7.57
CA ARG A 14 -42.08 18.72 6.54
C ARG A 14 -42.91 19.93 6.05
N ARG A 15 -43.09 20.94 6.89
CA ARG A 15 -43.79 22.19 6.58
C ARG A 15 -42.95 23.13 5.71
N GLU A 16 -41.64 23.14 5.90
CA GLU A 16 -40.68 23.89 5.06
C GLU A 16 -40.54 23.21 3.69
N LEU A 17 -40.48 21.87 3.64
CA LEU A 17 -40.49 21.12 2.38
C LEU A 17 -41.75 21.37 1.54
N ALA A 18 -42.92 21.54 2.19
CA ALA A 18 -44.15 21.91 1.51
C ALA A 18 -44.10 23.34 0.93
N SER A 19 -43.38 24.27 1.59
CA SER A 19 -43.16 25.63 1.05
C SER A 19 -42.20 25.67 -0.15
N TYR A 20 -41.33 24.67 -0.27
CA TYR A 20 -40.50 24.42 -1.46
C TYR A 20 -41.22 23.64 -2.57
N GLY A 21 -42.54 23.42 -2.45
CA GLY A 21 -43.36 22.74 -3.46
C GLY A 21 -43.24 21.21 -3.45
N ILE A 22 -42.54 20.63 -2.47
CA ILE A 22 -42.31 19.18 -2.38
C ILE A 22 -43.45 18.53 -1.61
N LYS A 23 -44.41 17.91 -2.32
CA LYS A 23 -45.52 17.15 -1.73
C LYS A 23 -45.07 15.72 -1.38
N LEU A 24 -44.99 15.40 -0.09
CA LEU A 24 -44.83 14.02 0.39
C LEU A 24 -46.19 13.32 0.41
N PRO A 25 -46.35 12.11 -0.17
CA PRO A 25 -47.60 11.38 -0.18
C PRO A 25 -48.08 11.06 1.25
N SER A 26 -49.41 11.05 1.45
CA SER A 26 -50.01 10.77 2.75
C SER A 26 -49.82 9.28 3.10
N GLN A 27 -49.55 8.99 4.38
CA GLN A 27 -49.34 7.62 4.86
C GLN A 27 -50.49 6.66 4.47
N ARG A 28 -51.71 7.20 4.35
CA ARG A 28 -52.89 6.44 3.94
C ARG A 28 -52.80 5.89 2.51
N ALA A 29 -52.24 6.65 1.57
CA ALA A 29 -52.09 6.21 0.18
C ALA A 29 -50.98 5.15 0.02
N ALA A 30 -49.94 5.21 0.86
CA ALA A 30 -48.90 4.19 0.89
C ALA A 30 -49.41 2.86 1.47
N GLU A 31 -50.25 2.93 2.49
CA GLU A 31 -50.84 1.75 3.16
C GLU A 31 -51.89 1.06 2.28
N GLU A 32 -52.68 1.82 1.52
CA GLU A 32 -53.65 1.29 0.57
C GLU A 32 -52.97 0.58 -0.62
N LYS A 33 -51.86 1.15 -1.12
CA LYS A 33 -51.07 0.55 -2.20
C LYS A 33 -50.36 -0.75 -1.79
N ALA A 34 -49.92 -0.84 -0.53
CA ALA A 34 -49.38 -2.07 0.04
C ALA A 34 -50.45 -3.16 0.18
N ARG A 35 -51.69 -2.77 0.47
CA ARG A 35 -52.82 -3.69 0.62
C ARG A 35 -53.33 -4.22 -0.72
N GLU A 36 -53.27 -3.42 -1.79
CA GLU A 36 -53.53 -3.88 -3.16
C GLU A 36 -52.45 -4.85 -3.66
N ALA A 37 -51.17 -4.59 -3.36
CA ALA A 37 -50.06 -5.48 -3.72
C ALA A 37 -50.19 -6.87 -3.08
N GLN A 38 -50.63 -6.95 -1.82
CA GLN A 38 -50.91 -8.23 -1.15
C GLN A 38 -52.10 -8.99 -1.74
N ARG A 39 -53.05 -8.29 -2.36
CA ARG A 39 -54.27 -8.90 -2.92
C ARG A 39 -54.02 -9.53 -4.30
N ASN A 40 -53.08 -8.99 -5.07
CA ASN A 40 -52.67 -9.54 -6.37
C ASN A 40 -51.72 -10.75 -6.26
N GLN A 41 -51.21 -11.07 -5.07
CA GLN A 41 -50.24 -12.16 -4.87
C GLN A 41 -50.90 -13.55 -4.70
N TYR A 42 -52.24 -13.65 -4.72
CA TYR A 42 -52.99 -14.89 -4.46
C TYR A 42 -53.61 -15.55 -5.71
N ASP A 43 -53.40 -15.05 -6.93
CA ASP A 43 -54.08 -15.56 -8.14
C ASP A 43 -53.17 -15.92 -9.34
N SER A 44 -51.87 -16.10 -9.13
CA SER A 44 -50.96 -16.57 -10.19
C SER A 44 -49.88 -17.48 -9.62
N GLY A 45 -49.96 -18.76 -9.97
CA GLY A 45 -49.16 -19.87 -9.43
C GLY A 45 -47.72 -19.97 -9.92
N ASP A 46 -46.99 -18.86 -10.00
CA ASP A 46 -45.53 -18.86 -10.23
C ASP A 46 -44.84 -18.07 -9.11
N GLN A 47 -44.10 -18.78 -8.24
CA GLN A 47 -43.37 -18.17 -7.12
C GLN A 47 -42.06 -17.55 -7.61
N TYR A 48 -42.06 -16.23 -7.80
CA TYR A 48 -40.83 -15.43 -7.87
C TYR A 48 -40.31 -15.19 -6.45
N ASN A 49 -38.99 -15.31 -6.25
CA ASN A 49 -38.36 -15.05 -4.95
C ASN A 49 -38.30 -13.53 -4.66
N ASP A 50 -38.26 -13.15 -3.39
CA ASP A 50 -38.25 -11.73 -2.95
C ASP A 50 -37.17 -10.89 -3.65
N ASP A 51 -36.00 -11.48 -3.93
CA ASP A 51 -34.90 -10.81 -4.63
C ASP A 51 -35.21 -10.46 -6.11
N GLU A 52 -36.02 -11.28 -6.79
CA GLU A 52 -36.43 -11.02 -8.18
C GLU A 52 -37.52 -9.93 -8.24
N ILE A 53 -38.38 -9.88 -7.23
CA ILE A 53 -39.41 -8.85 -7.09
C ILE A 53 -38.77 -7.48 -6.85
N ASP A 54 -37.75 -7.42 -5.98
CA ASP A 54 -36.99 -6.19 -5.71
C ASP A 54 -36.21 -5.72 -6.96
N ALA A 55 -35.62 -6.65 -7.72
CA ALA A 55 -34.93 -6.33 -8.97
C ALA A 55 -35.87 -5.75 -10.03
N MET A 56 -37.07 -6.32 -10.18
CA MET A 56 -38.09 -5.80 -11.10
C MET A 56 -38.60 -4.42 -10.67
N GLN A 57 -38.80 -4.18 -9.36
CA GLN A 57 -39.17 -2.85 -8.86
C GLN A 57 -38.08 -1.80 -9.12
N GLN A 58 -36.81 -2.18 -8.98
CA GLN A 58 -35.69 -1.28 -9.30
C GLN A 58 -35.63 -0.93 -10.79
N ASP A 59 -35.84 -1.90 -11.69
CA ASP A 59 -35.87 -1.63 -13.14
C ASP A 59 -37.05 -0.71 -13.51
N GLU A 60 -38.22 -0.93 -12.91
CA GLU A 60 -39.40 -0.09 -13.16
C GLU A 60 -39.18 1.35 -12.67
N LEU A 61 -38.58 1.53 -11.49
CA LEU A 61 -38.18 2.84 -10.96
C LEU A 61 -37.13 3.53 -11.84
N ALA A 62 -36.16 2.78 -12.37
CA ALA A 62 -35.14 3.31 -13.28
C ALA A 62 -35.77 3.79 -14.60
N ARG A 63 -36.71 3.04 -15.17
CA ARG A 63 -37.45 3.44 -16.39
C ARG A 63 -38.31 4.68 -16.16
N GLN A 64 -39.01 4.76 -15.02
CA GLN A 64 -39.81 5.95 -14.68
C GLN A 64 -38.92 7.18 -14.47
N PHE A 65 -37.74 7.01 -13.86
CA PHE A 65 -36.77 8.09 -13.72
C PHE A 65 -36.23 8.55 -15.08
N ALA A 66 -35.89 7.62 -15.98
CA ALA A 66 -35.43 7.91 -17.34
C ALA A 66 -36.49 8.65 -18.17
N GLN A 67 -37.76 8.25 -18.10
CA GLN A 67 -38.86 8.98 -18.75
C GLN A 67 -39.05 10.38 -18.18
N THR A 68 -38.89 10.55 -16.87
CA THR A 68 -39.00 11.87 -16.21
C THR A 68 -37.87 12.81 -16.64
N GLN A 69 -36.65 12.28 -16.83
CA GLN A 69 -35.51 13.04 -17.35
C GLN A 69 -35.72 13.43 -18.82
N GLN A 70 -36.24 12.52 -19.64
CA GLN A 70 -36.57 12.81 -21.05
C GLN A 70 -37.67 13.87 -21.19
N GLN A 71 -38.68 13.86 -20.32
CA GLN A 71 -39.70 14.92 -20.30
C GLN A 71 -39.17 16.26 -19.81
N ARG A 72 -38.16 16.26 -18.93
CA ARG A 72 -37.59 17.48 -18.33
C ARG A 72 -36.55 18.17 -19.21
N TYR A 73 -35.84 17.41 -20.04
CA TYR A 73 -34.72 17.91 -20.84
C TYR A 73 -34.91 17.69 -22.37
N GLY A 74 -36.12 17.32 -22.80
CA GLY A 74 -36.40 16.86 -24.16
C GLY A 74 -36.71 17.91 -25.24
N GLU A 75 -36.82 19.21 -24.91
CA GLU A 75 -37.09 20.24 -25.94
C GLU A 75 -35.99 21.31 -26.04
N GLN A 76 -35.21 21.16 -27.12
CA GLN A 76 -34.43 22.11 -27.92
C GLN A 76 -33.85 23.38 -27.26
N TYR A 77 -32.51 23.43 -27.20
CA TYR A 77 -31.73 24.66 -27.33
C TYR A 77 -30.68 24.49 -28.44
N GLN A 78 -30.65 25.45 -29.35
CA GLN A 78 -29.88 25.47 -30.59
C GLN A 78 -28.69 26.45 -30.47
N HIS A 79 -27.54 26.02 -31.01
CA HIS A 79 -26.33 26.74 -31.43
C HIS A 79 -25.08 26.93 -30.53
N ASP A 80 -23.97 26.46 -31.13
CA ASP A 80 -22.55 26.89 -31.16
C ASP A 80 -21.58 26.63 -30.00
N VAL A 81 -20.92 25.46 -30.03
CA VAL A 81 -19.58 25.23 -29.44
C VAL A 81 -18.86 24.11 -30.23
N PRO A 82 -17.53 24.15 -30.46
CA PRO A 82 -16.86 23.40 -31.54
C PRO A 82 -16.70 21.90 -31.24
N VAL A 83 -16.68 21.13 -32.33
CA VAL A 83 -16.63 19.66 -32.36
C VAL A 83 -15.33 19.14 -31.75
N ASN A 84 -15.42 18.35 -30.67
CA ASN A 84 -14.32 17.56 -30.12
C ASN A 84 -14.27 16.18 -30.81
N ALA A 85 -13.06 15.67 -31.01
CA ALA A 85 -12.76 14.44 -31.76
C ALA A 85 -13.19 13.12 -31.08
N GLU A 86 -13.96 13.17 -29.99
CA GLU A 86 -14.39 11.97 -29.24
C GLU A 86 -15.75 11.40 -29.68
N ASP A 87 -16.57 12.17 -30.41
CA ASP A 87 -17.88 11.70 -30.90
C ASP A 87 -17.80 10.85 -32.18
N ALA A 88 -16.68 10.90 -32.90
CA ALA A 88 -16.49 10.13 -34.13
C ALA A 88 -16.19 8.64 -33.86
N ASP A 89 -15.40 8.34 -32.83
CA ASP A 89 -15.05 6.96 -32.48
C ASP A 89 -16.23 6.22 -31.84
N ALA A 90 -17.04 6.91 -31.03
CA ALA A 90 -18.24 6.34 -30.43
C ALA A 90 -19.31 5.98 -31.48
N ALA A 91 -19.45 6.80 -32.53
CA ALA A 91 -20.35 6.52 -33.64
C ALA A 91 -19.88 5.31 -34.48
N ALA A 92 -18.56 5.21 -34.73
CA ALA A 92 -17.97 4.10 -35.48
C ALA A 92 -18.08 2.75 -34.73
N GLU A 93 -17.89 2.76 -33.41
CA GLU A 93 -18.02 1.56 -32.57
C GLU A 93 -19.48 1.07 -32.50
N ALA A 94 -20.44 1.99 -32.42
CA ALA A 94 -21.87 1.66 -32.43
C ALA A 94 -22.32 1.05 -33.77
N GLU A 95 -21.74 1.51 -34.89
CA GLU A 95 -22.03 0.97 -36.22
C GLU A 95 -21.43 -0.44 -36.42
N LEU A 96 -20.22 -0.67 -35.92
CA LEU A 96 -19.57 -1.98 -35.94
C LEU A 96 -20.34 -3.01 -35.09
N ALA A 97 -20.83 -2.60 -33.92
CA ALA A 97 -21.66 -3.45 -33.06
C ALA A 97 -22.98 -3.86 -33.73
N ARG A 98 -23.61 -2.95 -34.48
CA ARG A 98 -24.83 -3.25 -35.26
C ARG A 98 -24.56 -4.25 -36.40
N GLN A 99 -23.45 -4.09 -37.12
CA GLN A 99 -23.05 -5.03 -38.17
C GLN A 99 -22.74 -6.43 -37.62
N PHE A 100 -22.11 -6.50 -36.45
CA PHE A 100 -21.82 -7.77 -35.78
C PHE A 100 -23.10 -8.49 -35.32
N ALA A 101 -24.07 -7.74 -34.79
CA ALA A 101 -25.38 -8.27 -34.39
C ALA A 101 -26.21 -8.79 -35.58
N GLN A 102 -26.20 -8.07 -36.72
CA GLN A 102 -26.85 -8.55 -37.95
C GLN A 102 -26.21 -9.83 -38.49
N THR A 103 -24.88 -9.95 -38.41
CA THR A 103 -24.16 -11.14 -38.87
C THR A 103 -24.45 -12.38 -38.01
N GLN A 104 -24.67 -12.19 -36.70
CA GLN A 104 -25.10 -13.25 -35.78
C GLN A 104 -26.53 -13.70 -36.09
N GLN A 105 -27.46 -12.77 -36.33
CA GLN A 105 -28.85 -13.11 -36.65
C GLN A 105 -28.98 -13.89 -37.96
N GLN A 106 -28.17 -13.60 -38.98
CA GLN A 106 -28.16 -14.37 -40.23
C GLN A 106 -27.58 -15.78 -40.09
N ARG A 107 -26.69 -16.03 -39.11
CA ARG A 107 -26.13 -17.38 -38.87
C ARG A 107 -27.07 -18.32 -38.14
N TYR A 108 -28.00 -17.79 -37.35
CA TYR A 108 -28.88 -18.59 -36.50
C TYR A 108 -30.35 -18.58 -36.94
N SER A 109 -30.67 -18.07 -38.14
CA SER A 109 -32.04 -17.99 -38.65
C SER A 109 -32.52 -19.21 -39.46
N GLY A 110 -31.96 -20.40 -39.23
CA GLY A 110 -32.37 -21.65 -39.89
C GLY A 110 -33.27 -22.53 -39.02
N GLU A 111 -34.31 -23.12 -39.59
CA GLU A 111 -35.18 -24.11 -38.92
C GLU A 111 -34.40 -25.36 -38.47
N GLN A 112 -34.65 -25.82 -37.24
CA GLN A 112 -34.09 -27.06 -36.69
C GLN A 112 -34.66 -28.30 -37.41
N PRO A 113 -33.85 -29.33 -37.70
CA PRO A 113 -34.34 -30.56 -38.32
C PRO A 113 -35.25 -31.35 -37.36
N ALA A 114 -36.30 -31.96 -37.92
CA ALA A 114 -37.26 -32.77 -37.17
C ALA A 114 -36.59 -34.01 -36.55
N GLY A 115 -36.56 -34.08 -35.21
CA GLY A 115 -36.06 -35.22 -34.45
C GLY A 115 -35.18 -34.90 -33.23
N ALA A 116 -34.89 -33.62 -32.96
CA ALA A 116 -34.12 -33.24 -31.77
C ALA A 116 -35.02 -33.18 -30.52
N ASN A 117 -34.79 -34.07 -29.54
CA ASN A 117 -35.39 -33.95 -28.21
C ASN A 117 -34.63 -32.89 -27.39
N PRO A 118 -35.32 -32.05 -26.61
CA PRO A 118 -34.66 -31.08 -25.74
C PRO A 118 -33.95 -31.77 -24.56
N PHE A 119 -32.77 -31.25 -24.22
CA PHE A 119 -31.92 -31.75 -23.13
C PHE A 119 -32.62 -31.67 -21.77
N SER A 120 -32.56 -32.75 -20.99
CA SER A 120 -33.00 -32.84 -19.59
C SER A 120 -31.81 -32.72 -18.64
N LEU A 121 -32.04 -32.21 -17.43
CA LEU A 121 -31.05 -31.96 -16.37
C LEU A 121 -30.47 -33.23 -15.72
N ASP A 122 -30.81 -34.42 -16.21
CA ASP A 122 -30.32 -35.71 -15.67
C ASP A 122 -29.02 -36.23 -16.32
N ASP A 123 -28.43 -35.51 -17.29
CA ASP A 123 -27.20 -35.92 -18.00
C ASP A 123 -25.89 -35.58 -17.26
N PHE A 124 -25.93 -35.25 -15.97
CA PHE A 124 -24.76 -34.91 -15.15
C PHE A 124 -24.39 -35.99 -14.13
N GLU A 125 -23.91 -37.14 -14.61
CA GLU A 125 -23.15 -38.06 -13.77
C GLU A 125 -22.03 -38.75 -14.57
N PHE A 126 -20.81 -38.20 -14.54
CA PHE A 126 -19.63 -38.93 -14.99
C PHE A 126 -18.42 -38.67 -14.09
N SER A 127 -18.08 -39.69 -13.30
CA SER A 127 -16.87 -39.80 -12.48
C SER A 127 -15.74 -40.42 -13.31
N PRO A 128 -14.53 -39.84 -13.35
CA PRO A 128 -13.47 -40.25 -14.27
C PRO A 128 -12.60 -41.35 -13.66
N MET A 129 -13.07 -42.60 -13.68
CA MET A 129 -12.19 -43.76 -13.43
C MET A 129 -12.70 -45.04 -14.08
N LYS A 130 -12.98 -45.03 -15.39
CA LYS A 130 -13.27 -46.27 -16.12
C LYS A 130 -13.17 -46.17 -17.65
N ALA A 131 -12.03 -45.74 -18.20
CA ALA A 131 -11.77 -45.88 -19.65
C ALA A 131 -10.28 -45.64 -20.00
N LEU A 132 -9.36 -46.48 -19.52
CA LEU A 132 -8.01 -46.57 -20.08
C LEU A 132 -7.55 -48.03 -20.02
N LEU A 133 -7.94 -48.79 -21.03
CA LEU A 133 -7.42 -50.09 -21.45
C LEU A 133 -8.02 -50.34 -22.84
N ASP A 134 -7.35 -49.86 -23.89
CA ASP A 134 -7.01 -50.71 -25.05
C ASP A 134 -5.99 -50.03 -25.97
N ASP A 135 -5.11 -50.86 -26.53
CA ASP A 135 -3.91 -50.58 -27.33
C ASP A 135 -4.20 -50.56 -28.84
N GLY A 136 -3.54 -49.66 -29.59
CA GLY A 136 -3.48 -49.72 -31.06
C GLY A 136 -2.90 -48.46 -31.74
N PRO A 137 -1.94 -48.56 -32.68
CA PRO A 137 -1.12 -47.41 -33.10
C PRO A 137 -1.59 -46.77 -34.40
N HIS A 138 -1.72 -45.44 -34.46
CA HIS A 138 -1.78 -44.70 -35.73
C HIS A 138 -1.05 -43.34 -35.66
N GLU A 139 -0.37 -43.03 -36.77
CA GLU A 139 0.61 -41.95 -37.01
C GLU A 139 0.04 -40.52 -36.94
N PRO A 140 0.89 -39.48 -36.72
CA PRO A 140 0.47 -38.09 -36.69
C PRO A 140 0.39 -37.49 -38.11
N LEU A 141 -0.79 -37.03 -38.51
CA LEU A 141 -0.96 -36.18 -39.71
C LEU A 141 -0.77 -34.71 -39.35
N PHE A 142 0.49 -34.26 -39.44
CA PHE A 142 0.81 -32.86 -39.69
C PHE A 142 0.71 -32.60 -41.21
N THR A 143 -0.28 -31.83 -41.65
CA THR A 143 -0.19 -31.05 -42.90
C THR A 143 -0.96 -29.74 -42.73
N PRO A 144 -0.29 -28.58 -42.72
CA PRO A 144 -0.95 -27.29 -42.85
C PRO A 144 -1.37 -27.05 -44.30
N ILE A 145 -2.63 -26.65 -44.51
CA ILE A 145 -3.13 -26.20 -45.81
C ILE A 145 -2.53 -24.81 -46.09
N VAL A 146 -1.92 -24.70 -47.27
CA VAL A 146 -1.34 -23.47 -47.83
C VAL A 146 -2.42 -22.78 -48.64
N GLU A 147 -2.84 -21.58 -48.26
CA GLU A 147 -3.63 -20.68 -49.11
C GLU A 147 -2.72 -19.66 -49.81
N PRO A 148 -3.05 -19.27 -51.06
CA PRO A 148 -2.16 -18.47 -51.90
C PRO A 148 -2.09 -17.00 -51.50
N VAL A 149 -0.88 -16.47 -51.55
CA VAL A 149 -0.48 -15.07 -51.34
C VAL A 149 -1.10 -14.17 -52.40
N GLN A 150 -1.96 -13.23 -51.98
CA GLN A 150 -2.31 -12.05 -52.78
C GLN A 150 -1.46 -10.85 -52.34
N GLN A 151 -0.87 -10.19 -53.33
CA GLN A 151 0.00 -9.01 -53.20
C GLN A 151 -0.77 -7.80 -52.66
N PRO A 152 -0.20 -6.98 -51.77
CA PRO A 152 -0.78 -5.68 -51.43
C PRO A 152 -0.55 -4.68 -52.58
N GLN A 153 -1.65 -4.22 -53.19
CA GLN A 153 -1.65 -3.05 -54.06
C GLN A 153 -1.51 -1.77 -53.21
N GLN A 154 -0.64 -0.87 -53.67
CA GLN A 154 -0.39 0.45 -53.11
C GLN A 154 -1.61 1.37 -53.28
N PRO A 155 -2.05 2.10 -52.24
CA PRO A 155 -2.87 3.28 -52.42
C PRO A 155 -2.00 4.50 -52.79
N VAL A 156 -2.36 5.08 -53.92
CA VAL A 156 -1.84 6.32 -54.51
C VAL A 156 -2.13 7.52 -53.60
N ALA A 157 -1.13 8.38 -53.43
CA ALA A 157 -1.21 9.63 -52.67
C ALA A 157 -2.16 10.65 -53.33
N PRO A 158 -3.06 11.31 -52.58
CA PRO A 158 -3.69 12.54 -53.03
C PRO A 158 -2.74 13.73 -52.82
N GLN A 159 -2.39 14.41 -53.91
CA GLN A 159 -1.80 15.75 -53.89
C GLN A 159 -2.81 16.74 -53.29
N GLN A 160 -2.40 17.52 -52.29
CA GLN A 160 -3.10 18.74 -51.89
C GLN A 160 -2.21 19.96 -52.08
N GLN A 161 -2.75 20.90 -52.85
CA GLN A 161 -2.19 22.19 -53.20
C GLN A 161 -2.12 23.12 -51.98
N TYR A 162 -1.04 23.88 -51.90
CA TYR A 162 -0.83 24.96 -50.95
C TYR A 162 -1.76 26.14 -51.25
N GLN A 163 -2.56 26.55 -50.26
CA GLN A 163 -3.09 27.92 -50.14
C GLN A 163 -2.96 28.37 -48.68
N GLN A 164 -2.22 29.47 -48.48
CA GLN A 164 -2.05 30.17 -47.20
C GLN A 164 -3.34 30.91 -46.81
N PRO A 165 -3.69 30.91 -45.51
CA PRO A 165 -4.41 32.02 -44.90
C PRO A 165 -3.50 32.88 -44.02
N GLN A 166 -3.77 34.19 -44.09
CA GLN A 166 -3.02 35.31 -43.53
C GLN A 166 -3.06 35.39 -41.99
N GLN A 167 -1.97 35.90 -41.42
CA GLN A 167 -1.87 36.32 -40.01
C GLN A 167 -2.62 37.64 -39.77
N PRO A 168 -3.38 37.77 -38.67
CA PRO A 168 -3.76 39.07 -38.14
C PRO A 168 -2.63 39.66 -37.29
N VAL A 169 -2.26 40.89 -37.65
CA VAL A 169 -1.35 41.78 -36.92
C VAL A 169 -2.12 42.43 -35.77
N ALA A 170 -1.53 42.50 -34.57
CA ALA A 170 -2.02 43.31 -33.45
C ALA A 170 -0.83 43.85 -32.61
N PRO A 171 -0.96 45.03 -31.96
CA PRO A 171 0.09 46.05 -31.94
C PRO A 171 1.04 46.02 -30.72
N GLN A 172 2.23 46.58 -30.92
CA GLN A 172 3.19 46.93 -29.87
C GLN A 172 2.67 48.06 -28.99
N GLN A 173 2.72 47.88 -27.66
CA GLN A 173 2.76 48.99 -26.70
C GLN A 173 3.84 48.74 -25.65
N GLN A 174 4.81 49.65 -25.60
CA GLN A 174 5.80 49.80 -24.55
C GLN A 174 5.11 50.31 -23.28
N TYR A 175 5.36 49.68 -22.14
CA TYR A 175 5.12 50.30 -20.83
C TYR A 175 6.33 50.14 -19.91
N GLN A 176 6.83 51.29 -19.50
CA GLN A 176 7.90 51.52 -18.53
C GLN A 176 7.38 51.20 -17.12
N GLN A 177 8.23 50.62 -16.28
CA GLN A 177 7.96 50.39 -14.86
C GLN A 177 7.89 51.73 -14.08
N PRO A 178 6.85 51.96 -13.27
CA PRO A 178 6.86 53.01 -12.27
C PRO A 178 7.44 52.50 -10.94
N GLN A 179 8.42 53.23 -10.43
CA GLN A 179 9.01 53.11 -9.11
C GLN A 179 8.11 53.83 -8.10
N TYR A 180 7.53 53.11 -7.14
CA TYR A 180 6.76 53.72 -6.04
C TYR A 180 7.58 53.79 -4.75
N GLN A 181 7.82 55.01 -4.31
CA GLN A 181 8.35 55.39 -3.00
C GLN A 181 7.25 55.26 -1.94
N GLN A 182 7.56 54.72 -0.76
CA GLN A 182 6.67 54.79 0.39
C GLN A 182 6.96 56.02 1.27
N PRO A 183 5.93 56.63 1.91
CA PRO A 183 6.07 57.90 2.63
C PRO A 183 6.60 57.71 4.05
N GLN A 184 7.43 58.66 4.49
CA GLN A 184 7.82 58.88 5.90
C GLN A 184 6.65 59.47 6.70
N GLN A 185 6.34 58.87 7.85
CA GLN A 185 5.54 59.51 8.91
C GLN A 185 6.44 59.77 10.13
N GLN A 186 6.48 61.03 10.53
CA GLN A 186 7.13 61.56 11.73
C GLN A 186 6.26 61.26 12.96
N VAL A 187 6.87 60.83 14.07
CA VAL A 187 6.24 60.85 15.40
C VAL A 187 7.25 61.35 16.43
N ALA A 188 6.81 62.34 17.23
CA ALA A 188 7.57 63.10 18.23
C ALA A 188 7.82 62.31 19.56
N PRO A 189 8.67 62.79 20.49
CA PRO A 189 9.27 61.98 21.56
C PRO A 189 8.68 62.12 22.98
N GLN A 190 9.11 61.20 23.87
CA GLN A 190 9.16 61.15 25.35
C GLN A 190 8.04 60.43 26.15
N PRO A 191 8.27 59.98 27.42
CA PRO A 191 9.53 59.78 28.18
C PRO A 191 9.70 58.38 28.82
N GLN A 192 10.91 58.13 29.31
CA GLN A 192 11.43 56.87 29.89
C GLN A 192 11.42 56.96 31.43
N TYR A 193 10.84 55.98 32.12
CA TYR A 193 10.87 55.89 33.59
C TYR A 193 12.12 55.14 34.08
N GLN A 194 12.89 55.78 34.95
CA GLN A 194 14.03 55.23 35.69
C GLN A 194 13.56 54.63 37.02
N GLN A 195 14.14 53.49 37.44
CA GLN A 195 14.07 52.99 38.81
C GLN A 195 15.33 53.38 39.60
N PRO A 196 15.24 53.71 40.90
CA PRO A 196 16.37 54.24 41.68
C PRO A 196 17.23 53.14 42.31
N GLN A 197 18.55 53.32 42.27
CA GLN A 197 19.53 52.59 43.08
C GLN A 197 19.73 53.30 44.43
N GLN A 198 19.84 52.52 45.51
CA GLN A 198 20.27 52.99 46.83
C GLN A 198 21.80 52.82 47.04
N PRO A 199 22.46 53.73 47.78
CA PRO A 199 23.92 53.78 47.92
C PRO A 199 24.42 53.33 49.31
N VAL A 200 25.62 52.73 49.41
CA VAL A 200 26.46 52.81 50.63
C VAL A 200 27.97 52.76 50.30
N ALA A 201 28.59 53.95 50.39
CA ALA A 201 29.79 54.37 51.14
C ALA A 201 31.02 53.45 51.44
N PRO A 202 32.20 54.06 51.68
CA PRO A 202 33.53 53.60 51.23
C PRO A 202 34.47 53.14 52.37
N GLN A 203 35.61 52.51 52.05
CA GLN A 203 36.79 52.46 52.93
C GLN A 203 38.13 52.27 52.17
N PRO A 204 39.27 52.67 52.79
CA PRO A 204 40.31 53.46 52.12
C PRO A 204 41.61 52.71 51.78
N GLN A 205 42.36 53.33 50.86
CA GLN A 205 43.72 52.99 50.43
C GLN A 205 44.75 53.09 51.56
N TYR A 206 45.57 52.05 51.71
CA TYR A 206 46.93 52.16 52.20
C TYR A 206 47.89 51.47 51.23
N GLN A 207 48.97 52.18 50.88
CA GLN A 207 50.07 51.71 50.06
C GLN A 207 51.04 50.87 50.89
N GLN A 208 51.56 49.77 50.34
CA GLN A 208 52.82 49.18 50.77
C GLN A 208 53.78 48.96 49.60
N PRO A 209 55.10 49.15 49.79
CA PRO A 209 56.10 49.12 48.72
C PRO A 209 56.57 47.69 48.37
N GLN A 210 57.14 47.61 47.17
CA GLN A 210 57.59 46.43 46.43
C GLN A 210 58.53 45.48 47.18
N GLN A 211 58.34 44.17 46.96
CA GLN A 211 59.35 43.13 47.14
C GLN A 211 59.55 42.33 45.84
N PRO A 212 60.74 41.73 45.63
CA PRO A 212 61.26 41.40 44.31
C PRO A 212 60.70 40.10 43.71
N VAL A 213 60.75 40.08 42.39
CA VAL A 213 60.23 39.07 41.46
C VAL A 213 60.92 37.72 41.63
N ALA A 214 60.12 36.66 41.77
CA ALA A 214 60.50 35.28 41.45
C ALA A 214 59.61 34.79 40.29
N PRO A 215 60.17 34.19 39.22
CA PRO A 215 59.40 33.79 38.05
C PRO A 215 58.63 32.49 38.32
N GLN A 216 57.30 32.55 38.35
CA GLN A 216 56.43 31.37 38.37
C GLN A 216 55.44 31.39 37.20
N GLN A 217 55.75 30.50 36.25
CA GLN A 217 54.88 29.68 35.40
C GLN A 217 53.46 30.19 35.11
N GLN A 218 53.21 30.47 33.83
CA GLN A 218 51.88 30.74 33.27
C GLN A 218 50.93 29.56 33.51
N TYR A 219 50.01 29.72 34.45
CA TYR A 219 48.77 28.97 34.46
C TYR A 219 47.74 29.75 33.63
N GLN A 220 47.32 29.16 32.51
CA GLN A 220 46.21 29.67 31.70
C GLN A 220 44.89 29.49 32.47
N GLN A 221 44.13 30.57 32.62
CA GLN A 221 42.75 30.54 33.13
C GLN A 221 41.86 29.72 32.19
N PRO A 222 40.91 28.91 32.70
CA PRO A 222 39.89 28.26 31.86
C PRO A 222 39.03 29.32 31.17
N GLN A 223 38.98 29.27 29.84
CA GLN A 223 38.08 30.08 29.02
C GLN A 223 36.63 29.75 29.36
N GLN A 224 35.83 30.78 29.68
CA GLN A 224 34.38 30.66 29.70
C GLN A 224 33.89 30.27 28.28
N PRO A 225 32.96 29.31 28.15
CA PRO A 225 32.46 28.91 26.83
C PRO A 225 31.68 30.07 26.19
N VAL A 226 32.14 30.50 25.03
CA VAL A 226 31.49 31.48 24.16
C VAL A 226 30.14 30.90 23.71
N ALA A 227 29.04 31.62 23.98
CA ALA A 227 27.73 31.25 23.46
C ALA A 227 27.76 31.27 21.92
N PRO A 228 27.24 30.25 21.21
CA PRO A 228 27.27 30.23 19.75
C PRO A 228 26.50 31.41 19.17
N GLN A 229 27.14 32.18 18.29
CA GLN A 229 26.48 33.20 17.47
C GLN A 229 25.40 32.53 16.62
N GLN A 230 24.15 32.95 16.80
CA GLN A 230 23.03 32.55 15.96
C GLN A 230 23.30 33.09 14.55
N GLN A 231 23.53 32.20 13.60
CA GLN A 231 23.59 32.56 12.19
C GLN A 231 22.18 32.98 11.75
N ASP A 232 22.04 34.17 11.17
CA ASP A 232 20.81 34.66 10.54
C ASP A 232 20.50 33.84 9.27
N THR A 233 20.07 32.59 9.44
CA THR A 233 19.40 31.86 8.37
C THR A 233 17.94 32.27 8.33
N LEU A 234 17.45 32.69 7.16
CA LEU A 234 16.02 32.97 6.89
C LEU A 234 15.12 31.74 7.11
N LEU A 235 15.71 30.55 7.20
CA LEU A 235 15.04 29.31 7.54
C LEU A 235 14.89 29.25 9.06
N HIS A 236 13.65 29.28 9.54
CA HIS A 236 13.33 29.10 10.95
C HIS A 236 13.96 27.78 11.45
N PRO A 237 14.67 27.75 12.59
CA PRO A 237 15.38 26.55 13.07
C PRO A 237 14.51 25.29 13.17
N LEU A 238 13.23 25.44 13.52
CA LEU A 238 12.25 24.32 13.56
C LEU A 238 11.80 23.79 12.18
N LEU A 239 12.15 24.47 11.09
CA LEU A 239 11.87 24.03 9.71
C LEU A 239 13.09 23.34 9.07
N MET A 240 14.21 23.26 9.79
CA MET A 240 15.37 22.46 9.37
C MET A 240 15.03 20.98 9.59
N ARG A 241 14.62 20.30 8.50
CA ARG A 241 14.13 18.92 8.52
C ARG A 241 15.16 17.90 9.05
N ASN A 242 16.44 18.28 9.00
CA ASN A 242 17.57 17.56 9.58
C ASN A 242 18.26 18.52 10.57
N GLY A 243 17.95 18.40 11.86
CA GLY A 243 18.42 19.29 12.91
C GLY A 243 19.89 19.68 12.73
N ASP A 244 20.12 20.98 12.62
CA ASP A 244 21.39 21.66 12.38
C ASP A 244 22.13 21.28 11.08
N SER A 245 22.62 22.30 10.38
CA SER A 245 23.70 22.23 9.38
C SER A 245 25.05 21.75 9.96
N ARG A 246 25.04 21.07 11.13
CA ARG A 246 26.20 20.37 11.65
C ARG A 246 26.43 19.15 10.78
N PRO A 247 27.64 18.93 10.25
CA PRO A 247 27.93 17.71 9.53
C PRO A 247 27.65 16.53 10.46
N LEU A 248 26.64 15.74 10.13
CA LEU A 248 26.40 14.44 10.75
C LEU A 248 27.74 13.70 10.69
N HIS A 249 28.29 13.32 11.85
CA HIS A 249 29.52 12.55 11.90
C HIS A 249 29.35 11.35 10.97
N LYS A 250 30.15 11.30 9.89
CA LYS A 250 30.14 10.15 9.00
C LYS A 250 30.43 8.92 9.86
N PRO A 251 29.57 7.90 9.84
CA PRO A 251 29.80 6.69 10.60
C PRO A 251 31.21 6.17 10.32
N THR A 252 31.96 5.86 11.38
CA THR A 252 33.30 5.27 11.26
C THR A 252 33.24 3.82 10.77
N THR A 253 32.04 3.21 10.82
CA THR A 253 31.77 1.85 10.35
C THR A 253 30.85 1.89 9.13
N PRO A 254 30.97 0.91 8.21
CA PRO A 254 30.14 0.85 7.01
C PRO A 254 28.67 0.55 7.33
N LEU A 255 28.36 -0.09 8.45
CA LEU A 255 26.99 -0.35 8.93
C LEU A 255 26.72 0.39 10.26
N PRO A 256 25.45 0.75 10.54
CA PRO A 256 25.07 1.39 11.80
C PRO A 256 25.20 0.46 13.02
N SER A 257 25.51 1.02 14.19
CA SER A 257 25.55 0.27 15.46
C SER A 257 24.14 0.08 16.03
N LEU A 258 23.87 -1.09 16.64
CA LEU A 258 22.62 -1.37 17.36
C LEU A 258 22.40 -0.43 18.56
N ASP A 259 23.43 0.30 19.01
CA ASP A 259 23.32 1.26 20.11
C ASP A 259 22.50 2.50 19.77
N LEU A 260 22.22 2.73 18.48
CA LEU A 260 21.25 3.73 18.04
C LEU A 260 19.80 3.32 18.39
N LEU A 261 19.57 2.05 18.75
CA LEU A 261 18.27 1.53 19.13
C LEU A 261 18.17 1.32 20.65
N THR A 262 16.98 1.63 21.18
CA THR A 262 16.66 1.39 22.59
C THR A 262 16.79 -0.10 22.93
N PRO A 263 17.57 -0.47 23.97
CA PRO A 263 17.66 -1.85 24.44
C PRO A 263 16.35 -2.33 25.09
N PRO A 264 16.05 -3.64 25.03
CA PRO A 264 14.94 -4.20 25.78
C PRO A 264 15.19 -4.05 27.30
N PRO A 265 14.13 -3.97 28.13
CA PRO A 265 14.26 -3.93 29.57
C PRO A 265 14.96 -5.19 30.10
N SER A 266 15.80 -5.04 31.12
CA SER A 266 16.59 -6.14 31.71
C SER A 266 15.78 -7.09 32.59
N GLU A 267 14.65 -6.63 33.12
CA GLU A 267 13.78 -7.42 33.99
C GLU A 267 12.61 -7.99 33.18
N VAL A 268 12.54 -9.32 33.09
CA VAL A 268 11.38 -10.03 32.55
C VAL A 268 10.43 -10.30 33.72
N GLU A 269 9.21 -9.77 33.63
CA GLU A 269 8.20 -10.06 34.66
C GLU A 269 7.84 -11.55 34.67
N PRO A 270 7.81 -12.17 35.85
CA PRO A 270 7.46 -13.58 35.96
C PRO A 270 5.99 -13.79 35.59
N VAL A 271 5.71 -14.93 34.96
CA VAL A 271 4.35 -15.34 34.63
C VAL A 271 3.63 -15.78 35.90
N ASP A 272 2.50 -15.14 36.21
CA ASP A 272 1.61 -15.54 37.30
C ASP A 272 0.79 -16.78 36.90
N THR A 273 1.28 -17.96 37.28
CA THR A 273 0.63 -19.23 36.99
C THR A 273 -0.73 -19.38 37.66
N PHE A 274 -0.91 -18.80 38.85
CA PHE A 274 -2.18 -18.86 39.58
C PHE A 274 -3.25 -18.03 38.87
N ALA A 275 -2.91 -16.84 38.36
CA ALA A 275 -3.81 -16.05 37.54
C ALA A 275 -4.20 -16.77 36.23
N LEU A 276 -3.27 -17.51 35.62
CA LEU A 276 -3.54 -18.29 34.41
C LEU A 276 -4.48 -19.46 34.68
N GLU A 277 -4.30 -20.19 35.79
CA GLU A 277 -5.19 -21.31 36.14
C GLU A 277 -6.61 -20.81 36.47
N GLN A 278 -6.74 -19.67 37.16
CA GLN A 278 -8.05 -19.04 37.37
C GLN A 278 -8.69 -18.59 36.05
N MET A 279 -7.90 -18.03 35.13
CA MET A 279 -8.39 -17.67 33.80
C MET A 279 -8.83 -18.91 33.01
N ALA A 280 -8.09 -20.02 33.09
CA ALA A 280 -8.47 -21.29 32.45
C ALA A 280 -9.84 -21.77 32.94
N ARG A 281 -10.06 -21.83 34.26
CA ARG A 281 -11.36 -22.21 34.84
C ARG A 281 -12.48 -21.24 34.45
N LEU A 282 -12.18 -19.95 34.35
CA LEU A 282 -13.13 -18.94 33.88
C LEU A 282 -13.49 -19.16 32.41
N VAL A 283 -12.53 -19.51 31.55
CA VAL A 283 -12.77 -19.83 30.13
C VAL A 283 -13.70 -21.03 30.00
N GLU A 284 -13.46 -22.11 30.75
CA GLU A 284 -14.33 -23.29 30.77
C GLU A 284 -15.76 -22.93 31.21
N ALA A 285 -15.90 -22.17 32.31
CA ALA A 285 -17.19 -21.74 32.82
C ALA A 285 -17.96 -20.89 31.80
N ARG A 286 -17.27 -19.95 31.12
CA ARG A 286 -17.90 -19.10 30.10
C ARG A 286 -18.28 -19.87 28.85
N LEU A 287 -17.47 -20.83 28.41
CA LEU A 287 -17.86 -21.72 27.31
C LEU A 287 -19.09 -22.56 27.68
N ALA A 288 -19.16 -23.05 28.93
CA ALA A 288 -20.30 -23.81 29.42
C ALA A 288 -21.60 -22.98 29.44
N ASP A 289 -21.55 -21.68 29.76
CA ASP A 289 -22.70 -20.76 29.68
C ASP A 289 -23.32 -20.73 28.26
N PHE A 290 -22.49 -20.86 27.22
CA PHE A 290 -22.94 -20.94 25.82
C PHE A 290 -23.26 -22.38 25.35
N ARG A 291 -23.38 -23.33 26.29
CA ARG A 291 -23.58 -24.77 26.03
C ARG A 291 -22.47 -25.37 25.16
N ILE A 292 -21.23 -24.94 25.38
CA ILE A 292 -20.02 -25.48 24.77
C ILE A 292 -19.21 -26.15 25.87
N LYS A 293 -19.24 -27.49 25.90
CA LYS A 293 -18.42 -28.26 26.84
C LYS A 293 -17.01 -28.41 26.27
N ALA A 294 -16.04 -27.83 26.96
CA ALA A 294 -14.63 -27.89 26.61
C ALA A 294 -13.79 -27.80 27.89
N ASP A 295 -12.68 -28.54 27.91
CA ASP A 295 -11.73 -28.55 29.02
C ASP A 295 -10.43 -27.88 28.57
N VAL A 296 -9.85 -27.02 29.41
CA VAL A 296 -8.53 -26.42 29.17
C VAL A 296 -7.46 -27.42 29.60
N VAL A 297 -6.80 -28.04 28.62
CA VAL A 297 -5.79 -29.07 28.90
C VAL A 297 -4.39 -28.49 29.09
N ASN A 298 -4.12 -27.30 28.55
CA ASN A 298 -2.84 -26.64 28.65
C ASN A 298 -2.97 -25.13 28.39
N TYR A 299 -1.94 -24.37 28.76
CA TYR A 299 -1.81 -22.96 28.39
C TYR A 299 -0.34 -22.60 28.11
N SER A 300 -0.13 -21.69 27.17
CA SER A 300 1.19 -21.20 26.75
C SER A 300 1.20 -19.68 26.83
N PRO A 301 1.78 -19.10 27.90
CA PRO A 301 1.89 -17.66 28.06
C PRO A 301 2.96 -17.08 27.11
N GLY A 302 2.64 -15.94 26.51
CA GLY A 302 3.52 -15.20 25.60
C GLY A 302 3.72 -13.74 26.01
N PRO A 303 4.45 -12.93 25.20
CA PRO A 303 4.69 -11.52 25.51
C PRO A 303 3.41 -10.65 25.48
N VAL A 304 2.49 -10.93 24.55
CA VAL A 304 1.29 -10.11 24.30
C VAL A 304 -0.01 -10.86 24.62
N ILE A 305 -0.04 -12.15 24.32
CA ILE A 305 -1.21 -13.02 24.51
C ILE A 305 -0.81 -14.29 25.26
N THR A 306 -1.80 -14.96 25.84
CA THR A 306 -1.68 -16.33 26.35
C THR A 306 -2.63 -17.21 25.56
N ARG A 307 -2.12 -18.33 25.03
CA ARG A 307 -2.93 -19.33 24.33
C ARG A 307 -3.39 -20.40 25.32
N PHE A 308 -4.69 -20.64 25.41
CA PHE A 308 -5.28 -21.77 26.12
C PHE A 308 -5.62 -22.87 25.10
N GLU A 309 -5.25 -24.11 25.39
CA GLU A 309 -5.53 -25.27 24.54
C GLU A 309 -6.80 -25.96 25.06
N LEU A 310 -7.82 -25.99 24.22
CA LEU A 310 -9.15 -26.51 24.55
C LEU A 310 -9.34 -27.89 23.93
N ASN A 311 -9.67 -28.86 24.77
CA ASN A 311 -10.19 -30.15 24.36
C ASN A 311 -11.72 -30.07 24.31
N LEU A 312 -12.29 -30.15 23.11
CA LEU A 312 -13.73 -30.05 22.92
C LEU A 312 -14.42 -31.39 23.15
N ALA A 313 -15.61 -31.38 23.74
CA ALA A 313 -16.42 -32.59 23.83
C ALA A 313 -16.78 -33.13 22.43
N PRO A 314 -16.94 -34.46 22.26
CA PRO A 314 -17.30 -35.07 20.98
C PRO A 314 -18.53 -34.41 20.34
N GLY A 315 -18.44 -34.10 19.05
CA GLY A 315 -19.51 -33.45 18.27
C GLY A 315 -19.53 -31.93 18.33
N VAL A 316 -18.76 -31.29 19.21
CA VAL A 316 -18.64 -29.82 19.25
C VAL A 316 -17.69 -29.33 18.15
N LYS A 317 -18.21 -28.53 17.21
CA LYS A 317 -17.42 -27.96 16.11
C LYS A 317 -16.67 -26.70 16.55
N ALA A 318 -15.40 -26.57 16.17
CA ALA A 318 -14.57 -25.38 16.44
C ALA A 318 -15.20 -24.07 15.93
N ALA A 319 -15.84 -24.12 14.74
CA ALA A 319 -16.54 -22.98 14.15
C ALA A 319 -17.61 -22.36 15.07
N ARG A 320 -18.22 -23.15 15.96
CA ARG A 320 -19.19 -22.65 16.95
C ARG A 320 -18.54 -21.66 17.92
N ILE A 321 -17.30 -21.91 18.32
CA ILE A 321 -16.51 -21.04 19.19
C ILE A 321 -16.04 -19.81 18.39
N SER A 322 -15.59 -20.01 17.14
CA SER A 322 -15.19 -18.92 16.24
C SER A 322 -16.30 -17.87 16.05
N ASN A 323 -17.55 -18.31 15.96
CA ASN A 323 -18.72 -17.44 15.83
C ASN A 323 -19.09 -16.69 17.13
N LEU A 324 -18.72 -17.23 18.29
CA LEU A 324 -18.97 -16.63 19.60
C LEU A 324 -17.83 -15.75 20.11
N SER A 325 -16.74 -15.60 19.36
CA SER A 325 -15.53 -14.90 19.80
C SER A 325 -15.77 -13.50 20.38
N ARG A 326 -16.71 -12.72 19.83
CA ARG A 326 -17.09 -11.38 20.34
C ARG A 326 -17.82 -11.46 21.69
N ASP A 327 -18.77 -12.37 21.82
CA ASP A 327 -19.52 -12.55 23.08
C ASP A 327 -18.63 -13.15 24.18
N LEU A 328 -17.75 -14.07 23.81
CA LEU A 328 -16.76 -14.65 24.70
C LEU A 328 -15.80 -13.57 25.20
N ALA A 329 -15.29 -12.71 24.32
CA ALA A 329 -14.44 -11.57 24.70
C ALA A 329 -15.10 -10.66 25.74
N ARG A 330 -16.37 -10.30 25.50
CA ARG A 330 -17.19 -9.51 26.42
C ARG A 330 -17.37 -10.21 27.77
N SER A 331 -17.65 -11.52 27.75
CA SER A 331 -17.89 -12.32 28.95
C SER A 331 -16.63 -12.52 29.83
N LEU A 332 -15.44 -12.48 29.21
CA LEU A 332 -14.14 -12.52 29.88
C LEU A 332 -13.59 -11.13 30.21
N SER A 333 -14.29 -10.06 29.86
CA SER A 333 -13.82 -8.68 29.99
C SER A 333 -12.46 -8.44 29.31
N THR A 334 -12.28 -9.02 28.13
CA THR A 334 -11.09 -8.83 27.28
C THR A 334 -11.45 -8.02 26.04
N VAL A 335 -10.46 -7.32 25.47
CA VAL A 335 -10.66 -6.48 24.28
C VAL A 335 -11.09 -7.33 23.07
N ALA A 336 -10.47 -8.50 22.91
CA ALA A 336 -10.75 -9.44 21.84
C ALA A 336 -10.27 -10.84 22.23
N VAL A 337 -10.85 -11.85 21.58
CA VAL A 337 -10.45 -13.25 21.70
C VAL A 337 -10.19 -13.77 20.30
N ARG A 338 -9.06 -14.43 20.09
CA ARG A 338 -8.75 -15.11 18.83
C ARG A 338 -8.90 -16.62 19.00
N VAL A 339 -9.69 -17.23 18.14
CA VAL A 339 -9.90 -18.68 18.10
C VAL A 339 -9.01 -19.25 16.99
N VAL A 340 -8.18 -20.21 17.34
CA VAL A 340 -7.31 -20.96 16.44
C VAL A 340 -7.93 -22.34 16.27
N GLU A 341 -8.60 -22.57 15.15
CA GLU A 341 -9.36 -23.81 14.94
C GLU A 341 -8.49 -25.07 14.93
N VAL A 342 -7.24 -24.96 14.48
CA VAL A 342 -6.29 -26.07 14.41
C VAL A 342 -4.94 -25.62 14.97
N ILE A 343 -4.47 -26.30 16.02
CA ILE A 343 -3.10 -26.16 16.50
C ILE A 343 -2.23 -27.20 15.79
N PRO A 344 -1.16 -26.80 15.07
CA PRO A 344 -0.29 -27.76 14.39
C PRO A 344 0.27 -28.81 15.37
N GLY A 345 0.10 -30.09 15.02
CA GLY A 345 0.59 -31.22 15.81
C GLY A 345 -0.24 -31.57 17.05
N LYS A 346 -1.36 -30.88 17.33
CA LYS A 346 -2.22 -31.15 18.49
C LYS A 346 -3.70 -31.21 18.12
N PRO A 347 -4.51 -32.10 18.73
CA PRO A 347 -5.94 -32.23 18.43
C PRO A 347 -6.81 -31.19 19.16
N TYR A 348 -6.24 -30.07 19.57
CA TYR A 348 -6.89 -29.07 20.42
C TYR A 348 -7.20 -27.79 19.64
N VAL A 349 -8.23 -27.07 20.10
CA VAL A 349 -8.56 -25.73 19.62
C VAL A 349 -7.83 -24.71 20.49
N GLY A 350 -7.18 -23.72 19.87
CA GLY A 350 -6.52 -22.65 20.61
C GLY A 350 -7.44 -21.48 20.89
N LEU A 351 -7.40 -20.95 22.11
CA LEU A 351 -8.08 -19.73 22.51
C LEU A 351 -7.05 -18.73 23.03
N GLU A 352 -6.78 -17.69 22.25
CA GLU A 352 -5.77 -16.68 22.55
C GLU A 352 -6.43 -15.47 23.23
N LEU A 353 -5.97 -15.18 24.45
CA LEU A 353 -6.41 -14.06 25.27
C LEU A 353 -5.30 -13.03 25.41
N PRO A 354 -5.60 -11.72 25.35
CA PRO A 354 -4.62 -10.68 25.64
C PRO A 354 -4.19 -10.74 27.10
N ASN A 355 -2.89 -10.61 27.34
CA ASN A 355 -2.36 -10.49 28.70
C ASN A 355 -2.81 -9.16 29.33
N LYS A 356 -2.98 -9.16 30.66
CA LYS A 356 -3.28 -7.93 31.41
C LYS A 356 -2.16 -6.89 31.24
N LYS A 357 -0.91 -7.34 31.23
CA LYS A 357 0.27 -6.53 30.93
C LYS A 357 0.94 -7.08 29.67
N ARG A 358 0.92 -6.27 28.60
CA ARG A 358 1.58 -6.59 27.33
C ARG A 358 3.03 -6.14 27.39
N GLN A 359 3.94 -6.99 26.92
CA GLN A 359 5.36 -6.65 26.79
C GLN A 359 5.62 -6.06 25.40
N THR A 360 6.41 -4.99 25.35
CA THR A 360 6.88 -4.40 24.09
C THR A 360 7.97 -5.28 23.49
N VAL A 361 7.87 -5.58 22.20
CA VAL A 361 8.92 -6.26 21.44
C VAL A 361 9.80 -5.19 20.80
N TYR A 362 11.08 -5.16 21.17
CA TYR A 362 12.02 -4.14 20.69
C TYR A 362 12.71 -4.61 19.41
N LEU A 363 12.92 -3.70 18.45
CA LEU A 363 13.62 -4.04 17.21
C LEU A 363 15.05 -4.54 17.49
N ARG A 364 15.77 -3.87 18.40
CA ARG A 364 17.14 -4.25 18.81
C ARG A 364 17.22 -5.69 19.30
N GLU A 365 16.22 -6.12 20.07
CA GLU A 365 16.17 -7.48 20.63
C GLU A 365 16.16 -8.55 19.53
N VAL A 366 15.41 -8.32 18.45
CA VAL A 366 15.31 -9.29 17.36
C VAL A 366 16.48 -9.17 16.37
N LEU A 367 17.02 -7.96 16.15
CA LEU A 367 18.22 -7.75 15.34
C LEU A 367 19.47 -8.39 15.97
N ASP A 368 19.57 -8.39 17.30
CA ASP A 368 20.69 -9.00 18.02
C ASP A 368 20.59 -10.55 18.07
N ASN A 369 19.46 -11.12 17.63
CA ASN A 369 19.29 -12.56 17.59
C ASN A 369 20.10 -13.23 16.45
N ALA A 370 20.63 -14.42 16.72
CA ALA A 370 21.38 -15.23 15.75
C ALA A 370 20.60 -15.48 14.44
N LYS A 371 19.27 -15.70 14.53
CA LYS A 371 18.43 -15.89 13.34
C LYS A 371 18.51 -14.72 12.36
N PHE A 372 18.69 -13.49 12.85
CA PHE A 372 18.90 -12.32 12.02
C PHE A 372 20.37 -12.19 11.61
N ARG A 373 21.30 -12.21 12.57
CA ARG A 373 22.73 -11.95 12.32
C ARG A 373 23.34 -12.93 11.33
N ASP A 374 23.06 -14.22 11.49
CA ASP A 374 23.69 -15.29 10.73
C ASP A 374 23.04 -15.50 9.35
N ASN A 375 21.89 -14.87 9.09
CA ASN A 375 21.22 -14.99 7.80
C ASN A 375 22.00 -14.22 6.72
N PRO A 376 22.44 -14.89 5.64
CA PRO A 376 23.26 -14.26 4.61
C PRO A 376 22.49 -13.34 3.67
N SER A 377 21.14 -13.44 3.63
CA SER A 377 20.35 -12.61 2.71
C SER A 377 20.39 -11.14 3.15
N PRO A 378 20.82 -10.19 2.28
CA PRO A 378 20.78 -8.77 2.59
C PRO A 378 19.34 -8.23 2.69
N LEU A 379 18.36 -9.04 2.25
CA LEU A 379 16.92 -8.74 2.32
C LEU A 379 16.23 -9.45 3.50
N THR A 380 16.99 -9.83 4.52
CA THR A 380 16.43 -10.36 5.77
C THR A 380 15.69 -9.23 6.51
N VAL A 381 14.44 -9.48 6.87
CA VAL A 381 13.58 -8.54 7.60
C VAL A 381 13.13 -9.12 8.94
N VAL A 382 13.16 -8.29 9.98
CA VAL A 382 12.57 -8.58 11.28
C VAL A 382 11.06 -8.39 11.21
N LEU A 383 10.30 -9.41 11.65
CA LEU A 383 8.84 -9.29 11.82
C LEU A 383 8.45 -9.05 13.28
N GLY A 384 9.26 -9.55 14.23
CA GLY A 384 9.03 -9.39 15.66
C GLY A 384 9.22 -10.71 16.40
N LYS A 385 8.28 -11.02 17.29
CA LYS A 385 8.22 -12.29 18.02
C LYS A 385 6.91 -13.00 17.73
N ASP A 386 6.94 -14.33 17.78
CA ASP A 386 5.72 -15.11 17.76
C ASP A 386 4.98 -15.05 19.11
N ILE A 387 3.88 -15.79 19.21
CA ILE A 387 3.07 -15.88 20.41
C ILE A 387 3.80 -16.49 21.62
N ALA A 388 4.87 -17.26 21.41
CA ALA A 388 5.66 -17.87 22.48
C ALA A 388 6.82 -16.96 22.90
N GLY A 389 7.05 -15.86 22.16
CA GLY A 389 8.15 -14.93 22.41
C GLY A 389 9.42 -15.27 21.63
N GLU A 390 9.36 -16.24 20.71
CA GLU A 390 10.48 -16.60 19.86
C GLU A 390 10.68 -15.56 18.75
N PRO A 391 11.92 -15.14 18.45
CA PRO A 391 12.19 -14.17 17.40
C PRO A 391 11.84 -14.74 16.03
N VAL A 392 11.14 -13.93 15.23
CA VAL A 392 10.68 -14.23 13.88
C VAL A 392 11.34 -13.26 12.90
N VAL A 393 12.10 -13.83 11.99
CA VAL A 393 12.73 -13.16 10.85
C VAL A 393 12.27 -13.81 9.57
N ALA A 394 12.25 -13.05 8.48
CA ALA A 394 11.89 -13.51 7.16
C ALA A 394 12.89 -13.01 6.13
N ASP A 395 12.85 -13.59 4.93
CA ASP A 395 13.71 -13.21 3.81
C ASP A 395 12.85 -12.77 2.63
N LEU A 396 12.90 -11.48 2.29
CA LEU A 396 12.10 -10.92 1.21
C LEU A 396 12.45 -11.54 -0.14
N ALA A 397 13.69 -12.02 -0.34
CA ALA A 397 14.11 -12.69 -1.56
C ALA A 397 13.36 -14.03 -1.79
N LYS A 398 12.98 -14.70 -0.69
CA LYS A 398 12.19 -15.95 -0.71
C LYS A 398 10.69 -15.69 -0.81
N MET A 399 10.22 -14.54 -0.31
CA MET A 399 8.82 -14.10 -0.33
C MET A 399 8.34 -13.56 -1.68
N PRO A 400 9.19 -13.56 -2.71
CA PRO A 400 9.65 -12.41 -3.54
C PRO A 400 8.94 -11.05 -3.49
N HIS A 401 7.65 -11.02 -3.20
CA HIS A 401 6.84 -9.80 -3.11
C HIS A 401 5.93 -9.91 -1.89
N LEU A 402 5.66 -8.78 -1.23
CA LEU A 402 4.93 -8.72 0.02
C LEU A 402 3.79 -7.72 -0.07
N LEU A 403 2.59 -8.15 0.30
CA LEU A 403 1.46 -7.27 0.55
C LEU A 403 1.30 -7.05 2.06
N VAL A 404 1.25 -5.79 2.48
CA VAL A 404 1.05 -5.39 3.89
C VAL A 404 -0.23 -4.58 4.00
N ALA A 405 -1.14 -4.97 4.87
CA ALA A 405 -2.38 -4.22 5.05
C ALA A 405 -2.78 -4.11 6.51
N GLY A 406 -3.42 -3.01 6.88
CA GLY A 406 -3.90 -2.77 8.24
C GLY A 406 -4.50 -1.39 8.39
N THR A 407 -5.42 -1.22 9.33
CA THR A 407 -6.08 0.09 9.55
C THR A 407 -5.12 1.09 10.19
N THR A 408 -5.49 2.38 10.19
CA THR A 408 -4.71 3.41 10.89
C THR A 408 -4.53 3.05 12.36
N GLY A 409 -3.30 3.19 12.88
CA GLY A 409 -2.96 2.82 14.26
C GLY A 409 -2.79 1.33 14.53
N SER A 410 -2.93 0.46 13.52
CA SER A 410 -2.74 -0.99 13.66
C SER A 410 -1.27 -1.42 13.80
N GLY A 411 -0.32 -0.52 13.50
CA GLY A 411 1.12 -0.80 13.50
C GLY A 411 1.73 -0.99 12.11
N LYS A 412 0.96 -0.87 11.02
CA LYS A 412 1.45 -1.01 9.62
C LYS A 412 2.74 -0.22 9.35
N SER A 413 2.72 1.11 9.58
CA SER A 413 3.87 1.98 9.29
C SER A 413 5.10 1.60 10.12
N VAL A 414 4.90 1.24 11.40
CA VAL A 414 5.97 0.73 12.28
C VAL A 414 6.56 -0.57 11.75
N GLY A 415 5.71 -1.49 11.27
CA GLY A 415 6.14 -2.74 10.64
C GLY A 415 6.95 -2.51 9.37
N VAL A 416 6.52 -1.60 8.49
CA VAL A 416 7.26 -1.22 7.28
C VAL A 416 8.62 -0.62 7.66
N ASN A 417 8.66 0.28 8.64
CA ASN A 417 9.91 0.85 9.15
C ASN A 417 10.83 -0.24 9.73
N ALA A 418 10.30 -1.22 10.47
CA ALA A 418 11.09 -2.34 10.96
C ALA A 418 11.72 -3.15 9.80
N MET A 419 11.01 -3.35 8.69
CA MET A 419 11.54 -4.00 7.49
C MET A 419 12.66 -3.17 6.84
N ILE A 420 12.45 -1.86 6.67
CA ILE A 420 13.46 -0.96 6.09
C ILE A 420 14.72 -0.94 6.95
N LEU A 421 14.57 -0.72 8.26
CA LEU A 421 15.69 -0.71 9.19
C LEU A 421 16.43 -2.05 9.20
N SER A 422 15.72 -3.18 9.11
CA SER A 422 16.37 -4.50 9.03
C SER A 422 17.35 -4.58 7.86
N MET A 423 16.97 -4.07 6.69
CA MET A 423 17.87 -4.03 5.54
C MET A 423 19.01 -3.03 5.74
N LEU A 424 18.75 -1.85 6.31
CA LEU A 424 19.79 -0.85 6.60
C LEU A 424 20.84 -1.31 7.63
N TYR A 425 20.47 -2.19 8.56
CA TYR A 425 21.39 -2.79 9.53
C TYR A 425 22.20 -3.96 8.96
N LYS A 426 21.93 -4.40 7.72
CA LYS A 426 22.55 -5.60 7.13
C LYS A 426 23.21 -5.35 5.77
N ALA A 427 22.70 -4.42 4.98
CA ALA A 427 23.06 -4.24 3.57
C ALA A 427 23.75 -2.90 3.29
N GLN A 428 24.81 -2.94 2.48
CA GLN A 428 25.39 -1.73 1.89
C GLN A 428 24.56 -1.26 0.67
N PRO A 429 24.74 -0.02 0.20
CA PRO A 429 24.09 0.45 -1.02
C PRO A 429 24.42 -0.39 -2.27
N GLU A 430 25.58 -1.06 -2.29
CA GLU A 430 25.96 -2.00 -3.36
C GLU A 430 25.23 -3.35 -3.29
N ASP A 431 24.62 -3.68 -2.14
CA ASP A 431 23.83 -4.89 -1.95
C ASP A 431 22.35 -4.64 -2.19
N VAL A 432 21.83 -3.51 -1.70
CA VAL A 432 20.40 -3.18 -1.74
C VAL A 432 20.21 -1.71 -2.07
N ARG A 433 19.28 -1.46 -2.99
CA ARG A 433 18.82 -0.13 -3.36
C ARG A 433 17.30 -0.02 -3.23
N PHE A 434 16.80 1.16 -2.86
CA PHE A 434 15.39 1.43 -2.61
C PHE A 434 14.80 2.36 -3.66
N ILE A 435 13.54 2.10 -4.00
CA ILE A 435 12.62 3.08 -4.58
C ILE A 435 11.48 3.21 -3.58
N MET A 436 11.32 4.40 -3.00
CA MET A 436 10.28 4.67 -2.00
C MET A 436 9.22 5.56 -2.62
N ILE A 437 7.96 5.12 -2.56
CA ILE A 437 6.79 5.84 -3.04
C ILE A 437 5.90 6.18 -1.83
N ASP A 438 5.80 7.47 -1.52
CA ASP A 438 5.03 8.02 -0.40
C ASP A 438 4.14 9.17 -0.89
N PRO A 439 2.92 8.87 -1.35
CA PRO A 439 2.02 9.88 -1.90
C PRO A 439 1.53 10.89 -0.87
N LYS A 440 1.71 10.61 0.43
CA LYS A 440 1.26 11.47 1.53
C LYS A 440 2.42 12.25 2.17
N MET A 441 3.67 11.94 1.83
CA MET A 441 4.89 12.52 2.41
C MET A 441 5.03 12.35 3.92
N LEU A 442 4.32 11.40 4.53
CA LEU A 442 4.26 11.27 6.00
C LEU A 442 5.19 10.20 6.55
N GLU A 443 5.36 9.08 5.84
CA GLU A 443 5.87 7.84 6.43
C GLU A 443 7.28 7.53 5.91
N LEU A 444 7.51 7.65 4.60
CA LEU A 444 8.82 7.33 4.01
C LEU A 444 9.69 8.56 3.77
N SER A 445 9.13 9.78 3.86
CA SER A 445 9.90 11.01 3.67
C SER A 445 11.04 11.20 4.69
N VAL A 446 11.02 10.47 5.81
CA VAL A 446 12.11 10.42 6.80
C VAL A 446 13.38 9.78 6.25
N TYR A 447 13.27 8.94 5.21
CA TYR A 447 14.42 8.27 4.59
C TYR A 447 15.06 9.10 3.47
N GLU A 448 14.62 10.33 3.24
CA GLU A 448 15.18 11.18 2.20
C GLU A 448 16.69 11.37 2.39
N GLY A 449 17.46 11.21 1.31
CA GLY A 449 18.91 11.37 1.31
C GLY A 449 19.74 10.18 1.82
N ILE A 450 19.15 9.03 2.18
CA ILE A 450 19.95 7.84 2.48
C ILE A 450 20.67 7.34 1.21
N PRO A 451 21.90 6.80 1.33
CA PRO A 451 22.69 6.38 0.17
C PRO A 451 22.11 5.16 -0.55
N HIS A 452 21.09 4.50 0.02
CA HIS A 452 20.39 3.38 -0.58
C HIS A 452 19.27 3.79 -1.56
N LEU A 453 18.84 5.06 -1.59
CA LEU A 453 17.79 5.53 -2.52
C LEU A 453 18.27 5.67 -3.97
N LEU A 454 17.58 5.04 -4.93
CA LEU A 454 17.81 5.19 -6.38
C LEU A 454 17.41 6.56 -6.91
N THR A 455 16.39 7.13 -6.30
CA THR A 455 15.82 8.43 -6.59
C THR A 455 15.29 9.00 -5.28
N GLU A 456 15.07 10.31 -5.23
CA GLU A 456 14.35 10.96 -4.13
C GLU A 456 13.01 10.26 -3.87
N VAL A 457 12.48 10.38 -2.65
CA VAL A 457 11.19 9.76 -2.30
C VAL A 457 10.13 10.27 -3.25
N VAL A 458 9.50 9.35 -3.96
CA VAL A 458 8.55 9.66 -5.03
C VAL A 458 7.21 10.01 -4.40
N THR A 459 6.74 11.23 -4.69
CA THR A 459 5.51 11.79 -4.10
C THR A 459 4.41 12.00 -5.15
N ASP A 460 4.79 12.28 -6.39
CA ASP A 460 3.85 12.37 -7.52
C ASP A 460 3.47 10.97 -8.05
N MET A 461 2.19 10.81 -8.36
CA MET A 461 1.63 9.51 -8.77
C MET A 461 2.01 9.09 -10.18
N LYS A 462 2.23 10.05 -11.08
CA LYS A 462 2.71 9.76 -12.44
C LYS A 462 4.17 9.35 -12.39
N ASP A 463 4.96 10.00 -11.54
CA ASP A 463 6.35 9.61 -11.31
C ASP A 463 6.47 8.24 -10.65
N ALA A 464 5.56 7.89 -9.74
CA ALA A 464 5.48 6.55 -9.19
C ALA A 464 5.19 5.49 -10.27
N ALA A 465 4.28 5.77 -11.21
CA ALA A 465 4.03 4.89 -12.35
C ALA A 465 5.25 4.79 -13.28
N ASN A 466 6.00 5.89 -13.47
CA ASN A 466 7.26 5.89 -14.21
C ASN A 466 8.34 5.07 -13.52
N ALA A 467 8.45 5.15 -12.18
CA ALA A 467 9.39 4.35 -11.40
C ALA A 467 9.10 2.84 -11.52
N LEU A 468 7.81 2.44 -11.47
CA LEU A 468 7.42 1.05 -11.71
C LEU A 468 7.74 0.61 -13.14
N ARG A 469 7.50 1.47 -14.14
CA ARG A 469 7.89 1.19 -15.53
C ARG A 469 9.41 1.05 -15.68
N TRP A 470 10.18 1.90 -15.01
CA TRP A 470 11.65 1.78 -14.97
C TRP A 470 12.08 0.44 -14.37
N CYS A 471 11.46 0.00 -13.26
CA CYS A 471 11.74 -1.31 -12.66
C CYS A 471 11.49 -2.46 -13.64
N VAL A 472 10.43 -2.36 -14.44
CA VAL A 472 10.13 -3.36 -15.49
C VAL A 472 11.21 -3.39 -16.56
N ASN A 473 11.76 -2.23 -16.94
CA ASN A 473 12.82 -2.12 -17.94
C ASN A 473 14.15 -2.63 -17.39
N GLU A 474 14.46 -2.30 -16.13
CA GLU A 474 15.65 -2.80 -15.44
C GLU A 474 15.58 -4.33 -15.24
N MET A 475 14.41 -4.86 -14.92
CA MET A 475 14.18 -6.31 -14.88
C MET A 475 14.52 -6.97 -16.23
N GLU A 476 14.05 -6.42 -17.35
CA GLU A 476 14.36 -6.94 -18.68
C GLU A 476 15.85 -6.83 -19.03
N ARG A 477 16.49 -5.71 -18.69
CA ARG A 477 17.95 -5.53 -18.85
C ARG A 477 18.71 -6.60 -18.10
N ARG A 478 18.39 -6.83 -16.82
CA ARG A 478 19.03 -7.87 -16.00
C ARG A 478 18.80 -9.27 -16.57
N TYR A 479 17.62 -9.56 -17.11
CA TYR A 479 17.37 -10.83 -17.78
C TYR A 479 18.26 -11.05 -19.01
N LYS A 480 18.48 -10.01 -19.82
CA LYS A 480 19.42 -10.08 -20.95
C LYS A 480 20.84 -10.37 -20.45
N LEU A 481 21.33 -9.62 -19.46
CA LEU A 481 22.65 -9.83 -18.87
C LEU A 481 22.82 -11.23 -18.29
N MET A 482 21.83 -11.72 -17.53
CA MET A 482 21.83 -13.08 -16.98
C MET A 482 21.87 -14.14 -18.07
N SER A 483 21.13 -13.93 -19.18
CA SER A 483 21.13 -14.83 -20.33
C SER A 483 22.50 -14.89 -21.01
N ALA A 484 23.12 -13.72 -21.29
CA ALA A 484 24.44 -13.66 -21.90
C ALA A 484 25.54 -14.29 -21.04
N LEU A 485 25.43 -14.17 -19.72
CA LEU A 485 26.35 -14.82 -18.78
C LEU A 485 25.95 -16.27 -18.47
N GLY A 486 24.83 -16.80 -18.97
CA GLY A 486 24.39 -18.16 -18.70
C GLY A 486 24.05 -18.45 -17.22
N VAL A 487 23.53 -17.44 -16.50
CA VAL A 487 23.14 -17.55 -15.08
C VAL A 487 21.62 -17.44 -14.92
N ARG A 488 21.08 -17.98 -13.83
CA ARG A 488 19.62 -18.09 -13.62
C ARG A 488 19.02 -16.98 -12.75
N ASN A 489 19.83 -16.27 -11.97
CA ASN A 489 19.37 -15.26 -11.02
C ASN A 489 20.47 -14.23 -10.71
N LEU A 490 20.09 -13.16 -10.02
CA LEU A 490 20.99 -12.06 -9.64
C LEU A 490 22.18 -12.54 -8.77
N ALA A 491 21.98 -13.50 -7.88
CA ALA A 491 23.05 -14.05 -7.06
C ALA A 491 24.14 -14.69 -7.93
N GLY A 492 23.75 -15.55 -8.89
CA GLY A 492 24.68 -16.17 -9.83
C GLY A 492 25.34 -15.16 -10.78
N TYR A 493 24.63 -14.09 -11.17
CA TYR A 493 25.24 -12.97 -11.89
C TYR A 493 26.36 -12.32 -11.04
N ASN A 494 26.06 -11.97 -9.78
CA ASN A 494 27.00 -11.33 -8.88
C ASN A 494 28.20 -12.23 -8.53
N GLU A 495 28.00 -13.54 -8.39
CA GLU A 495 29.07 -14.51 -8.20
C GLU A 495 30.04 -14.53 -9.39
N LYS A 496 29.53 -14.49 -10.64
CA LYS A 496 30.38 -14.41 -11.83
C LYS A 496 31.18 -13.11 -11.91
N ILE A 497 30.56 -11.98 -11.57
CA ILE A 497 31.28 -10.70 -11.53
C ILE A 497 32.38 -10.74 -10.46
N ALA A 498 32.08 -11.23 -9.26
CA ALA A 498 33.08 -11.36 -8.20
C ALA A 498 34.23 -12.32 -8.57
N GLU A 499 33.94 -13.41 -9.29
CA GLU A 499 34.95 -14.31 -9.82
C GLU A 499 35.86 -13.63 -10.85
N ALA A 500 35.29 -12.88 -11.79
CA ALA A 500 36.02 -12.10 -12.78
C ALA A 500 36.92 -11.04 -12.14
N ASP A 501 36.44 -10.35 -11.11
CA ASP A 501 37.22 -9.37 -10.35
C ASP A 501 38.39 -10.04 -9.61
N ARG A 502 38.18 -11.22 -8.99
CA ARG A 502 39.26 -12.00 -8.36
C ARG A 502 40.33 -12.46 -9.35
N MET A 503 39.94 -12.72 -10.61
CA MET A 503 40.85 -13.06 -11.69
C MET A 503 41.47 -11.83 -12.37
N MET A 504 41.13 -10.61 -11.93
CA MET A 504 41.50 -9.33 -12.57
C MET A 504 41.15 -9.30 -14.07
N ARG A 505 40.05 -9.97 -14.44
CA ARG A 505 39.57 -10.10 -15.82
C ARG A 505 38.13 -9.57 -15.91
N PRO A 506 37.93 -8.24 -15.92
CA PRO A 506 36.61 -7.65 -15.95
C PRO A 506 35.81 -8.10 -17.18
N ILE A 507 34.51 -8.34 -16.99
CA ILE A 507 33.61 -8.78 -18.06
C ILE A 507 33.03 -7.55 -18.77
N PRO A 508 33.29 -7.34 -20.08
CA PRO A 508 32.64 -6.28 -20.85
C PRO A 508 31.13 -6.57 -21.05
N ASP A 509 30.30 -5.52 -21.11
CA ASP A 509 28.85 -5.67 -21.33
C ASP A 509 28.50 -6.29 -22.72
N PRO A 510 27.99 -7.53 -22.80
CA PRO A 510 27.81 -8.21 -24.08
C PRO A 510 26.83 -7.53 -25.06
N TYR A 511 26.05 -6.54 -24.61
CA TYR A 511 25.05 -5.86 -25.44
C TYR A 511 25.41 -4.44 -25.85
N TRP A 512 26.51 -3.87 -25.36
CA TRP A 512 26.92 -2.52 -25.73
C TRP A 512 27.45 -2.48 -27.16
N LYS A 513 27.05 -1.46 -27.92
CA LYS A 513 27.54 -1.20 -29.27
C LYS A 513 28.25 0.15 -29.35
N PRO A 514 29.28 0.30 -30.22
CA PRO A 514 29.88 1.60 -30.48
C PRO A 514 28.81 2.60 -30.96
N GLY A 515 28.60 3.67 -30.17
CA GLY A 515 27.56 4.68 -30.41
C GLY A 515 26.41 4.68 -29.38
N ASP A 516 26.29 3.65 -28.53
CA ASP A 516 25.28 3.62 -27.46
C ASP A 516 25.62 4.58 -26.30
N SER A 517 26.91 4.87 -26.06
CA SER A 517 27.38 5.86 -25.09
C SER A 517 28.53 6.70 -25.64
N MET A 518 28.88 7.78 -24.93
CA MET A 518 30.04 8.62 -25.23
C MET A 518 31.37 7.94 -24.84
N ASP A 519 31.34 6.72 -24.29
CA ASP A 519 32.52 6.02 -23.82
C ASP A 519 33.32 5.47 -25.01
N ALA A 520 34.63 5.77 -25.01
CA ALA A 520 35.55 5.28 -26.03
C ALA A 520 35.85 3.77 -25.89
N GLN A 521 35.54 3.20 -24.72
CA GLN A 521 35.81 1.80 -24.40
C GLN A 521 34.55 1.10 -23.94
N HIS A 522 34.56 -0.21 -24.15
CA HIS A 522 33.51 -1.10 -23.75
C HIS A 522 33.27 -1.00 -22.22
N PRO A 523 32.05 -0.65 -21.75
CA PRO A 523 31.79 -0.60 -20.32
C PRO A 523 31.90 -2.00 -19.70
N VAL A 524 32.43 -2.05 -18.48
CA VAL A 524 32.61 -3.27 -17.68
C VAL A 524 31.38 -3.50 -16.82
N LEU A 525 30.90 -4.75 -16.81
CA LEU A 525 29.82 -5.18 -15.91
C LEU A 525 30.28 -5.12 -14.45
N LYS A 526 29.39 -4.61 -13.60
CA LYS A 526 29.58 -4.53 -12.16
C LYS A 526 28.54 -5.37 -11.44
N LYS A 527 28.79 -5.62 -10.15
CA LYS A 527 27.81 -6.21 -9.22
C LYS A 527 26.52 -5.39 -9.26
N GLU A 528 25.40 -6.08 -9.36
CA GLU A 528 24.08 -5.47 -9.43
C GLU A 528 23.37 -5.63 -8.07
N PRO A 529 22.89 -4.54 -7.44
CA PRO A 529 22.22 -4.60 -6.15
C PRO A 529 20.82 -5.18 -6.29
N TYR A 530 20.28 -5.75 -5.21
CA TYR A 530 18.84 -5.99 -5.11
C TYR A 530 18.09 -4.66 -5.11
N ILE A 531 16.93 -4.60 -5.75
CA ILE A 531 16.08 -3.40 -5.75
C ILE A 531 14.81 -3.72 -4.98
N VAL A 532 14.52 -2.93 -3.95
CA VAL A 532 13.28 -3.05 -3.17
C VAL A 532 12.42 -1.82 -3.41
N VAL A 533 11.26 -2.04 -4.01
CA VAL A 533 10.25 -1.01 -4.28
C VAL A 533 9.24 -1.01 -3.14
N LEU A 534 9.25 0.06 -2.35
CA LEU A 534 8.38 0.27 -1.20
C LEU A 534 7.28 1.26 -1.58
N VAL A 535 6.02 0.86 -1.42
CA VAL A 535 4.86 1.73 -1.64
C VAL A 535 4.06 1.78 -0.34
N ASP A 536 4.03 2.93 0.34
CA ASP A 536 3.38 3.02 1.66
C ASP A 536 1.85 2.91 1.58
N GLU A 537 1.24 3.53 0.57
CA GLU A 537 -0.20 3.49 0.32
C GLU A 537 -0.48 3.29 -1.17
N PHE A 538 -0.38 2.05 -1.63
CA PHE A 538 -0.56 1.76 -3.06
C PHE A 538 -2.02 1.95 -3.53
N ALA A 539 -2.99 2.02 -2.61
CA ALA A 539 -4.37 2.34 -2.95
C ALA A 539 -4.49 3.72 -3.62
N ASP A 540 -3.69 4.70 -3.20
CA ASP A 540 -3.72 6.02 -3.84
C ASP A 540 -3.26 5.90 -5.30
N LEU A 541 -2.26 5.06 -5.61
CA LEU A 541 -1.82 4.83 -6.99
C LEU A 541 -2.90 4.16 -7.84
N MET A 542 -3.58 3.16 -7.27
CA MET A 542 -4.68 2.45 -7.94
C MET A 542 -5.85 3.41 -8.23
N MET A 543 -6.15 4.34 -7.33
CA MET A 543 -7.25 5.28 -7.49
C MET A 543 -6.92 6.43 -8.46
N THR A 544 -5.66 6.87 -8.54
CA THR A 544 -5.28 7.99 -9.42
C THR A 544 -4.85 7.56 -10.82
N VAL A 545 -4.04 6.51 -10.94
CA VAL A 545 -3.48 6.07 -12.23
C VAL A 545 -4.23 4.85 -12.79
N GLY A 546 -4.90 4.08 -11.92
CA GLY A 546 -5.76 2.98 -12.34
C GLY A 546 -5.02 1.76 -12.87
N LYS A 547 -5.64 1.12 -13.86
CA LYS A 547 -5.29 -0.19 -14.43
C LYS A 547 -3.83 -0.31 -14.88
N LYS A 548 -3.21 0.78 -15.33
CA LYS A 548 -1.81 0.78 -15.78
C LYS A 548 -0.83 0.45 -14.65
N VAL A 549 -1.08 0.92 -13.43
CA VAL A 549 -0.23 0.57 -12.27
C VAL A 549 -0.42 -0.89 -11.90
N GLU A 550 -1.65 -1.38 -11.95
CA GLU A 550 -1.96 -2.79 -11.71
C GLU A 550 -1.19 -3.72 -12.66
N GLU A 551 -1.21 -3.42 -13.96
CA GLU A 551 -0.48 -4.17 -14.98
C GLU A 551 1.04 -4.17 -14.74
N LEU A 552 1.62 -3.02 -14.35
CA LEU A 552 3.04 -2.92 -14.02
C LEU A 552 3.40 -3.74 -12.78
N ILE A 553 2.59 -3.66 -11.72
CA ILE A 553 2.77 -4.44 -10.49
C ILE A 553 2.68 -5.94 -10.81
N ALA A 554 1.69 -6.35 -11.61
CA ALA A 554 1.53 -7.75 -12.03
C ALA A 554 2.77 -8.25 -12.76
N ARG A 555 3.23 -7.48 -13.75
CA ARG A 555 4.37 -7.82 -14.59
C ARG A 555 5.65 -7.97 -13.78
N LEU A 556 5.86 -7.06 -12.82
CA LEU A 556 6.97 -7.18 -11.87
C LEU A 556 6.79 -8.42 -11.00
N ALA A 557 5.65 -8.57 -10.34
CA ALA A 557 5.42 -9.66 -9.39
C ALA A 557 5.60 -11.06 -10.03
N GLN A 558 5.31 -11.20 -11.32
CA GLN A 558 5.47 -12.44 -12.07
C GLN A 558 6.92 -12.80 -12.39
N LYS A 559 7.80 -11.83 -12.66
CA LYS A 559 9.12 -12.06 -13.27
C LYS A 559 10.29 -11.45 -12.52
N ALA A 560 10.06 -10.55 -11.58
CA ALA A 560 11.12 -9.75 -10.96
C ALA A 560 12.02 -10.54 -9.98
N ARG A 561 11.53 -11.66 -9.43
CA ARG A 561 12.25 -12.48 -8.44
C ARG A 561 13.68 -12.82 -8.85
N ALA A 562 13.86 -13.34 -10.07
CA ALA A 562 15.19 -13.79 -10.53
C ALA A 562 16.12 -12.59 -10.82
N ALA A 563 15.55 -11.47 -11.26
CA ALA A 563 16.27 -10.21 -11.49
C ALA A 563 16.64 -9.48 -10.17
N GLY A 564 16.19 -10.01 -9.02
CA GLY A 564 16.43 -9.43 -7.70
C GLY A 564 15.72 -8.10 -7.48
N ILE A 565 14.53 -7.94 -8.06
CA ILE A 565 13.65 -6.80 -7.82
C ILE A 565 12.46 -7.29 -7.00
N HIS A 566 12.17 -6.63 -5.89
CA HIS A 566 11.19 -7.04 -4.88
C HIS A 566 10.21 -5.91 -4.61
N LEU A 567 8.94 -6.25 -4.36
CA LEU A 567 7.88 -5.28 -4.11
C LEU A 567 7.36 -5.44 -2.68
N VAL A 568 7.22 -4.33 -1.97
CA VAL A 568 6.53 -4.24 -0.69
C VAL A 568 5.40 -3.23 -0.86
N LEU A 569 4.19 -3.75 -1.02
CA LEU A 569 2.98 -2.95 -1.24
C LEU A 569 2.20 -2.85 0.05
N ALA A 570 2.16 -1.66 0.63
CA ALA A 570 1.42 -1.39 1.85
C ALA A 570 0.13 -0.61 1.56
N THR A 571 -0.95 -0.90 2.30
CA THR A 571 -2.20 -0.14 2.21
C THR A 571 -2.95 -0.09 3.54
N GLN A 572 -3.65 1.02 3.79
CA GLN A 572 -4.63 1.13 4.89
C GLN A 572 -6.06 0.86 4.45
N ARG A 573 -6.29 0.62 3.14
CA ARG A 573 -7.60 0.39 2.54
C ARG A 573 -7.66 -1.01 1.91
N PRO A 574 -7.85 -2.06 2.71
CA PRO A 574 -7.93 -3.44 2.21
C PRO A 574 -9.29 -3.75 1.54
N SER A 575 -9.66 -2.99 0.52
CA SER A 575 -10.85 -3.25 -0.31
C SER A 575 -10.51 -4.12 -1.52
N VAL A 576 -11.52 -4.74 -2.12
CA VAL A 576 -11.38 -5.58 -3.32
C VAL A 576 -10.92 -4.77 -4.53
N ASP A 577 -11.27 -3.48 -4.58
CA ASP A 577 -10.86 -2.56 -5.65
C ASP A 577 -9.36 -2.20 -5.57
N VAL A 578 -8.78 -2.28 -4.38
CA VAL A 578 -7.35 -2.02 -4.15
C VAL A 578 -6.56 -3.32 -4.25
N ILE A 579 -6.99 -4.35 -3.51
CA ILE A 579 -6.35 -5.67 -3.47
C ILE A 579 -7.10 -6.60 -4.42
N THR A 580 -6.94 -6.35 -5.71
CA THR A 580 -7.63 -7.08 -6.78
C THR A 580 -7.18 -8.54 -6.84
N GLY A 581 -7.94 -9.37 -7.57
CA GLY A 581 -7.57 -10.76 -7.83
C GLY A 581 -6.21 -10.90 -8.52
N LEU A 582 -5.88 -9.97 -9.42
CA LEU A 582 -4.63 -9.97 -10.17
C LEU A 582 -3.42 -9.62 -9.28
N ILE A 583 -3.57 -8.68 -8.34
CA ILE A 583 -2.55 -8.41 -7.32
C ILE A 583 -2.33 -9.64 -6.45
N LYS A 584 -3.41 -10.26 -5.95
CA LYS A 584 -3.33 -11.45 -5.08
C LYS A 584 -2.71 -12.65 -5.78
N ALA A 585 -3.00 -12.86 -7.05
CA ALA A 585 -2.49 -13.99 -7.82
C ALA A 585 -0.96 -13.99 -7.93
N ASN A 586 -0.34 -12.80 -7.93
CA ASN A 586 1.10 -12.66 -8.13
C ASN A 586 1.87 -12.34 -6.84
N ILE A 587 1.19 -11.99 -5.75
CA ILE A 587 1.80 -11.67 -4.45
C ILE A 587 1.28 -12.68 -3.40
N PRO A 588 1.98 -13.81 -3.21
CA PRO A 588 1.53 -14.89 -2.31
C PRO A 588 1.77 -14.57 -0.84
N THR A 589 2.81 -13.79 -0.53
CA THR A 589 3.17 -13.45 0.85
C THR A 589 2.39 -12.24 1.32
N ARG A 590 1.71 -12.38 2.46
CA ARG A 590 0.81 -11.34 2.99
C ARG A 590 1.00 -11.17 4.48
N ILE A 591 1.00 -9.92 4.92
CA ILE A 591 0.99 -9.52 6.33
C ILE A 591 -0.25 -8.66 6.56
N ALA A 592 -1.14 -9.15 7.41
CA ALA A 592 -2.29 -8.42 7.88
C ALA A 592 -2.05 -7.94 9.32
N PHE A 593 -1.94 -6.64 9.51
CA PHE A 593 -2.14 -6.02 10.82
C PHE A 593 -3.64 -5.97 11.14
N THR A 594 -4.00 -5.48 12.33
CA THR A 594 -5.40 -5.37 12.74
C THR A 594 -6.25 -4.63 11.69
N VAL A 595 -7.40 -5.21 11.35
CA VAL A 595 -8.38 -4.66 10.40
C VAL A 595 -9.76 -4.50 11.03
N SER A 596 -10.61 -3.69 10.42
CA SER A 596 -11.93 -3.34 10.95
C SER A 596 -12.93 -4.49 10.89
N SER A 597 -12.86 -5.35 9.87
CA SER A 597 -13.88 -6.38 9.63
C SER A 597 -13.31 -7.73 9.17
N LYS A 598 -14.14 -8.77 9.26
CA LYS A 598 -13.84 -10.10 8.69
C LYS A 598 -13.74 -10.06 7.17
N ILE A 599 -14.44 -9.13 6.52
CA ILE A 599 -14.40 -8.94 5.07
C ILE A 599 -13.02 -8.42 4.67
N ASP A 600 -12.55 -7.35 5.32
CA ASP A 600 -11.21 -6.80 5.11
C ASP A 600 -10.12 -7.86 5.33
N SER A 601 -10.27 -8.70 6.37
CA SER A 601 -9.34 -9.79 6.64
C SER A 601 -9.28 -10.81 5.50
N ARG A 602 -10.42 -11.16 4.89
CA ARG A 602 -10.50 -12.09 3.73
C ARG A 602 -10.04 -11.45 2.42
N THR A 603 -10.15 -10.13 2.31
CA THR A 603 -9.59 -9.42 1.17
C THR A 603 -8.08 -9.56 1.15
N ILE A 604 -7.44 -9.56 2.32
CA ILE A 604 -5.99 -9.71 2.48
C ILE A 604 -5.57 -11.18 2.48
N LEU A 605 -6.07 -11.99 3.41
CA LEU A 605 -5.66 -13.38 3.66
C LEU A 605 -6.60 -14.36 2.96
#